data_AF-A0A7S3BMH7-F1
#
_entry.id   AF-A0A7S3BMH7-F1
#
_cell.length_a   1.000
_cell.length_b   1.000
_cell.length_c   1.000
_cell.angle_alpha   90.00
_cell.angle_beta   90.00
_cell.angle_gamma   90.00
#
_symmetry.space_group_name_H-M   'P 1'
#
loop_
_entity.id
_entity.type
_entity.pdbx_description
1 polymer ?
#
loop_
_entity_poly.entity_id
_entity_poly.type
_entity_poly.pdbx_seq_one_letter_code
_entity_poly.pdbx_strand_id
1 'polypeptide(L)'
;SLQQEITMRVAPSIRPLLGRLLNKAKYPCLLSRTGAPRVLSTSTFDLPRADCVMFEDIVRAHHRIRSGIVRTPCESSHWLSKETGCNIYLKTEQLQFTGSFKERGGRNAILSLSPEARSKGVIAASAGNHALALAWHGPQLGVPVTVVMPTVAPMTKVEKCRAFGANVIIQGEHIGDAKDWALGHPEHALKNYINGYDDVEIIAGTGTIGIEMLEQVPHVDVIVVPVGGAGLIAGIALAAKTLNPQVRVIGVEPNRCASFISALEAGHPVMANVRPTLADGLAVPQVGPHAFVVAREHVDEVVRVDEKDVALAVLRLVETQKMVVEGGGATGLAALLPGGPLDREDMKGKNVVVPLCGGNIDITVLGRVIERGLAADSRLLSLTIPVSDRPGGIAELTTHLSQAGASVKDIFHERAWLQSSVDQVIIKAVLETLGPEHNREILLQLEAAYPEAEIQVQPDHWCRIPGQIDGPSKHFHL
;
A
#
# COMPACT_ATOMS: atom_id res chain seq x y z
N SER A 1 7.46 -19.77 -34.96
CA SER A 1 8.26 -20.53 -33.98
C SER A 1 8.00 -20.07 -32.54
N LEU A 2 8.11 -18.78 -32.18
CA LEU A 2 7.83 -18.28 -30.82
C LEU A 2 6.35 -18.45 -30.38
N GLN A 3 5.39 -18.24 -31.29
CA GLN A 3 3.94 -18.43 -31.02
C GLN A 3 3.56 -19.88 -30.67
N GLN A 4 4.17 -20.87 -31.33
CA GLN A 4 3.92 -22.29 -31.03
C GLN A 4 4.54 -22.69 -29.69
N GLU A 5 5.69 -22.11 -29.34
CA GLU A 5 6.35 -22.37 -28.06
C GLU A 5 5.64 -21.72 -26.87
N ILE A 6 5.07 -20.53 -27.05
CA ILE A 6 4.18 -19.87 -26.07
C ILE A 6 2.91 -20.71 -25.86
N THR A 7 2.28 -21.21 -26.93
CA THR A 7 1.04 -22.00 -26.82
C THR A 7 1.25 -23.34 -26.09
N MET A 8 2.42 -23.98 -26.26
CA MET A 8 2.70 -25.27 -25.61
C MET A 8 3.14 -25.16 -24.14
N ARG A 9 3.67 -24.02 -23.69
CA ARG A 9 4.26 -23.87 -22.33
C ARG A 9 3.46 -23.00 -21.35
N VAL A 10 2.32 -22.45 -21.77
CA VAL A 10 1.40 -21.75 -20.87
C VAL A 10 0.50 -22.77 -20.17
N ALA A 11 0.13 -22.50 -18.91
CA ALA A 11 -0.73 -23.36 -18.08
C ALA A 11 -1.96 -23.87 -18.87
N PRO A 12 -2.41 -25.12 -18.65
CA PRO A 12 -3.53 -25.71 -19.39
C PRO A 12 -4.80 -24.85 -19.42
N SER A 13 -5.00 -24.02 -18.40
CA SER A 13 -6.11 -23.08 -18.23
C SER A 13 -6.13 -21.91 -19.25
N ILE A 14 -4.98 -21.50 -19.80
CA ILE A 14 -4.88 -20.31 -20.69
C ILE A 14 -4.76 -20.70 -22.17
N ARG A 15 -4.43 -21.97 -22.47
CA ARG A 15 -4.34 -22.49 -23.85
C ARG A 15 -5.58 -22.22 -24.73
N PRO A 16 -6.83 -22.32 -24.23
CA PRO A 16 -8.01 -22.03 -25.04
C PRO A 16 -8.13 -20.54 -25.42
N LEU A 17 -7.62 -19.62 -24.60
CA LEU A 17 -7.62 -18.18 -24.84
C LEU A 17 -6.54 -17.75 -25.83
N LEU A 18 -5.34 -18.32 -25.73
CA LEU A 18 -4.27 -18.14 -26.71
C LEU A 18 -4.70 -18.57 -28.12
N GLY A 19 -5.42 -19.70 -28.25
CA GLY A 19 -5.95 -20.16 -29.54
C GLY A 19 -6.97 -19.20 -30.18
N ARG A 20 -7.74 -18.46 -29.36
CA ARG A 20 -8.72 -17.46 -29.83
C ARG A 20 -8.07 -16.11 -30.18
N LEU A 21 -7.05 -15.70 -29.43
CA LEU A 21 -6.30 -14.45 -29.66
C LEU A 21 -5.33 -14.53 -30.85
N LEU A 22 -4.77 -15.72 -31.12
CA LEU A 22 -3.82 -15.94 -32.23
C LEU A 22 -4.50 -16.01 -33.61
N ASN A 23 -5.82 -16.24 -33.66
CA ASN A 23 -6.63 -16.09 -34.88
C ASN A 23 -7.07 -14.62 -35.02
N LYS A 24 -6.22 -13.79 -35.61
CA LYS A 24 -6.58 -12.42 -36.00
C LYS A 24 -7.76 -12.42 -36.98
N ALA A 25 -8.95 -12.11 -36.46
CA ALA A 25 -9.97 -11.22 -37.02
C ALA A 25 -11.30 -11.48 -36.29
N LYS A 26 -11.63 -10.61 -35.31
CA LYS A 26 -12.98 -10.29 -34.78
C LYS A 26 -12.97 -10.06 -33.27
N TYR A 27 -12.51 -8.88 -32.86
CA TYR A 27 -13.08 -8.20 -31.69
C TYR A 27 -13.25 -6.72 -32.08
N PRO A 28 -14.34 -6.34 -32.77
CA PRO A 28 -14.74 -4.95 -32.75
C PRO A 28 -15.13 -4.60 -31.32
N CYS A 29 -14.61 -3.48 -30.83
CA CYS A 29 -14.98 -2.88 -29.56
C CYS A 29 -16.51 -2.92 -29.38
N LEU A 30 -16.98 -3.63 -28.35
CA LEU A 30 -18.37 -3.63 -27.94
C LEU A 30 -18.69 -2.31 -27.24
N LEU A 31 -18.92 -1.27 -28.04
CA LEU A 31 -19.79 -0.16 -27.65
C LEU A 31 -21.23 -0.69 -27.64
N SER A 32 -21.68 -1.26 -26.53
CA SER A 32 -23.11 -1.52 -26.34
C SER A 32 -23.81 -0.20 -26.01
N ARG A 33 -24.48 0.36 -27.01
CA ARG A 33 -25.48 1.42 -26.85
C ARG A 33 -26.72 0.83 -26.16
N THR A 34 -27.01 1.25 -24.93
CA THR A 34 -28.38 1.33 -24.40
C THR A 34 -28.49 2.59 -23.55
N GLY A 35 -29.55 3.37 -23.80
CA GLY A 35 -29.59 4.82 -23.62
C GLY A 35 -29.77 5.35 -22.20
N ALA A 36 -29.11 6.48 -21.94
CA ALA A 36 -29.51 7.58 -21.07
C ALA A 36 -28.71 8.85 -21.51
N PRO A 37 -29.23 10.08 -21.29
CA PRO A 37 -28.90 11.22 -22.14
C PRO A 37 -27.49 11.79 -21.90
N ARG A 38 -26.87 12.21 -23.00
CA ARG A 38 -25.55 12.86 -23.08
C ARG A 38 -25.50 14.13 -22.22
N VAL A 39 -24.56 14.17 -21.30
CA VAL A 39 -23.88 15.40 -20.91
C VAL A 39 -22.76 15.66 -21.93
N LEU A 40 -22.73 16.86 -22.49
CA LEU A 40 -21.72 17.34 -23.44
C LEU A 40 -20.50 17.94 -22.70
N SER A 41 -19.32 17.79 -23.31
CA SER A 41 -17.97 18.24 -22.88
C SER A 41 -17.32 17.33 -21.83
N THR A 42 -16.04 16.95 -21.90
CA THR A 42 -14.81 17.62 -22.36
C THR A 42 -13.88 16.68 -23.15
N SER A 43 -12.81 17.22 -23.75
CA SER A 43 -11.78 16.53 -24.55
C SER A 43 -11.39 15.15 -24.00
N THR A 44 -11.57 14.08 -24.78
CA THR A 44 -11.13 12.74 -24.36
C THR A 44 -9.61 12.68 -24.33
N PHE A 45 -9.05 12.48 -23.13
CA PHE A 45 -7.65 12.09 -22.97
C PHE A 45 -7.51 10.65 -23.45
N ASP A 46 -7.25 10.50 -24.75
CA ASP A 46 -7.03 9.21 -25.41
C ASP A 46 -5.59 9.13 -25.91
N LEU A 47 -4.85 8.11 -25.45
CA LEU A 47 -3.50 7.83 -25.92
C LEU A 47 -3.56 7.13 -27.29
N PRO A 48 -2.54 7.31 -28.16
CA PRO A 48 -2.40 6.50 -29.35
C PRO A 48 -2.39 5.01 -29.01
N ARG A 49 -2.97 4.18 -29.89
CA ARG A 49 -3.06 2.72 -29.67
C ARG A 49 -1.69 2.04 -29.49
N ALA A 50 -0.62 2.62 -30.02
CA ALA A 50 0.74 2.11 -29.87
C ALA A 50 1.28 2.25 -28.44
N ASP A 51 0.69 3.15 -27.64
CA ASP A 51 1.12 3.48 -26.28
C ASP A 51 0.20 2.83 -25.22
N CYS A 52 -0.87 2.17 -25.65
CA CYS A 52 -1.79 1.46 -24.76
C CYS A 52 -1.24 0.06 -24.42
N VAL A 53 -1.20 -0.27 -23.13
CA VAL A 53 -0.81 -1.60 -22.67
C VAL A 53 -1.92 -2.60 -22.98
N MET A 54 -1.57 -3.69 -23.65
CA MET A 54 -2.49 -4.76 -24.03
C MET A 54 -2.21 -6.04 -23.24
N PHE A 55 -3.20 -6.94 -23.17
CA PHE A 55 -3.03 -8.21 -22.48
C PHE A 55 -1.89 -9.06 -23.08
N GLU A 56 -1.65 -8.97 -24.39
CA GLU A 56 -0.52 -9.63 -25.06
C GLU A 56 0.83 -9.16 -24.51
N ASP A 57 0.94 -7.91 -24.08
CA ASP A 57 2.17 -7.38 -23.46
C ASP A 57 2.41 -8.07 -22.12
N ILE A 58 1.35 -8.27 -21.32
CA ILE A 58 1.41 -8.99 -20.06
C ILE A 58 1.81 -10.45 -20.29
N VAL A 59 1.26 -11.12 -21.30
CA VAL A 59 1.63 -12.50 -21.64
C VAL A 59 3.09 -12.60 -22.07
N ARG A 60 3.57 -11.64 -22.89
CA ARG A 60 4.99 -11.56 -23.27
C ARG A 60 5.87 -11.33 -22.05
N ALA A 61 5.48 -10.41 -21.16
CA ALA A 61 6.19 -10.12 -19.93
C ALA A 61 6.27 -11.36 -19.03
N HIS A 62 5.15 -12.05 -18.82
CA HIS A 62 5.07 -13.27 -18.00
C HIS A 62 6.04 -14.35 -18.50
N HIS A 63 6.11 -14.58 -19.81
CA HIS A 63 7.08 -15.50 -20.39
C HIS A 63 8.53 -15.00 -20.26
N ARG A 64 8.77 -13.70 -20.46
CA ARG A 64 10.09 -13.06 -20.49
C ARG A 64 10.77 -13.09 -19.12
N ILE A 65 10.02 -12.83 -18.04
CA ILE A 65 10.61 -12.67 -16.69
C ILE A 65 10.69 -13.97 -15.88
N ARG A 66 9.93 -15.02 -16.25
CA ARG A 66 9.74 -16.25 -15.46
C ARG A 66 11.00 -16.91 -14.90
N SER A 67 12.14 -16.77 -15.59
CA SER A 67 13.39 -17.44 -15.21
C SER A 67 14.22 -16.65 -14.19
N GLY A 68 13.82 -15.43 -13.84
CA GLY A 68 14.56 -14.61 -12.88
C GLY A 68 13.68 -13.73 -12.02
N ILE A 69 12.43 -14.14 -11.79
CA ILE A 69 11.58 -13.69 -10.69
C ILE A 69 11.02 -14.90 -9.97
N VAL A 70 10.70 -14.75 -8.68
CA VAL A 70 10.01 -15.82 -7.93
C VAL A 70 8.54 -15.82 -8.33
N ARG A 71 7.96 -17.00 -8.58
CA ARG A 71 6.49 -17.14 -8.62
C ARG A 71 6.00 -17.19 -7.18
N THR A 72 5.54 -16.06 -6.65
CA THR A 72 5.19 -15.95 -5.23
C THR A 72 3.96 -16.79 -4.88
N PRO A 73 3.87 -17.31 -3.65
CA PRO A 73 2.65 -17.93 -3.15
C PRO A 73 1.43 -17.00 -3.19
N CYS A 74 0.25 -17.60 -3.32
CA CYS A 74 -1.03 -16.93 -3.12
C CYS A 74 -1.86 -17.81 -2.19
N GLU A 75 -1.71 -17.61 -0.88
CA GLU A 75 -2.18 -18.55 0.13
C GLU A 75 -3.37 -18.00 0.90
N SER A 76 -4.29 -18.88 1.29
CA SER A 76 -5.44 -18.52 2.12
C SER A 76 -5.01 -18.20 3.55
N SER A 77 -5.54 -17.13 4.15
CA SER A 77 -5.35 -16.81 5.55
C SER A 77 -6.59 -17.16 6.37
N HIS A 78 -6.51 -18.17 7.24
CA HIS A 78 -7.63 -18.57 8.10
C HIS A 78 -8.06 -17.45 9.07
N TRP A 79 -7.09 -16.82 9.75
CA TRP A 79 -7.37 -15.79 10.76
C TRP A 79 -7.99 -14.53 10.15
N LEU A 80 -7.41 -14.03 9.05
CA LEU A 80 -7.95 -12.85 8.37
C LEU A 80 -9.31 -13.16 7.71
N SER A 81 -9.51 -14.39 7.24
CA SER A 81 -10.82 -14.79 6.71
C SER A 81 -11.90 -14.76 7.80
N LYS A 82 -11.58 -15.28 8.98
CA LYS A 82 -12.50 -15.24 10.13
C LYS A 82 -12.80 -13.81 10.58
N GLU A 83 -11.78 -12.95 10.64
CA GLU A 83 -11.92 -11.56 11.10
C GLU A 83 -12.71 -10.69 10.10
N THR A 84 -12.47 -10.85 8.80
CA THR A 84 -13.13 -10.06 7.74
C THR A 84 -14.47 -10.63 7.27
N GLY A 85 -14.74 -11.91 7.55
CA GLY A 85 -15.87 -12.66 7.00
C GLY A 85 -15.77 -12.95 5.50
N CYS A 86 -14.63 -12.65 4.86
CA CYS A 86 -14.31 -13.01 3.48
C CYS A 86 -13.40 -14.25 3.46
N ASN A 87 -13.23 -14.92 2.32
CA ASN A 87 -12.16 -15.90 2.14
C ASN A 87 -10.92 -15.14 1.63
N ILE A 88 -9.99 -14.79 2.52
CA ILE A 88 -8.83 -13.96 2.22
C ILE A 88 -7.68 -14.82 1.67
N TYR A 89 -7.16 -14.42 0.51
CA TYR A 89 -5.95 -14.96 -0.10
C TYR A 89 -4.89 -13.87 -0.24
N LEU A 90 -3.67 -14.15 0.17
CA LEU A 90 -2.57 -13.19 0.19
C LEU A 90 -1.56 -13.53 -0.91
N LYS A 91 -1.42 -12.66 -1.91
CA LYS A 91 -0.39 -12.78 -2.95
C LYS A 91 0.90 -12.11 -2.46
N THR A 92 1.88 -12.91 -2.06
CA THR A 92 3.01 -12.46 -1.21
C THR A 92 4.18 -11.88 -2.01
N GLU A 93 3.97 -10.74 -2.67
CA GLU A 93 5.00 -10.07 -3.48
C GLU A 93 6.15 -9.46 -2.65
N GLN A 94 5.96 -9.27 -1.35
CA GLN A 94 7.04 -8.93 -0.41
C GLN A 94 8.13 -10.00 -0.32
N LEU A 95 7.86 -11.24 -0.77
CA LEU A 95 8.84 -12.33 -0.81
C LEU A 95 9.71 -12.34 -2.08
N GLN A 96 9.55 -11.37 -2.98
CA GLN A 96 10.58 -11.16 -3.99
C GLN A 96 11.92 -10.80 -3.35
N PHE A 97 13.02 -11.04 -4.06
CA PHE A 97 14.37 -10.91 -3.52
C PHE A 97 14.67 -9.51 -2.97
N THR A 98 14.28 -8.48 -3.71
CA THR A 98 14.39 -7.06 -3.37
C THR A 98 13.26 -6.59 -2.45
N GLY A 99 12.36 -7.48 -2.04
CA GLY A 99 11.30 -7.22 -1.08
C GLY A 99 10.03 -6.61 -1.65
N SER A 100 9.81 -6.63 -2.98
CA SER A 100 8.57 -6.10 -3.57
C SER A 100 8.28 -6.57 -5.00
N PHE A 101 7.05 -6.30 -5.45
CA PHE A 101 6.58 -6.55 -6.81
C PHE A 101 7.34 -5.82 -7.93
N LYS A 102 8.14 -4.78 -7.59
CA LYS A 102 8.80 -3.91 -8.60
C LYS A 102 9.80 -4.67 -9.47
N GLU A 103 10.30 -5.83 -9.02
CA GLU A 103 11.13 -6.73 -9.83
C GLU A 103 10.48 -7.10 -11.15
N ARG A 104 9.16 -7.33 -11.14
CA ARG A 104 8.45 -7.80 -12.32
C ARG A 104 8.51 -6.78 -13.44
N GLY A 105 8.13 -5.54 -13.15
CA GLY A 105 8.20 -4.42 -14.09
C GLY A 105 9.65 -4.08 -14.45
N GLY A 106 10.53 -3.92 -13.46
CA GLY A 106 11.92 -3.51 -13.68
C GLY A 106 12.70 -4.50 -14.54
N ARG A 107 12.60 -5.80 -14.22
CA ARG A 107 13.22 -6.86 -15.03
C ARG A 107 12.62 -6.92 -16.43
N ASN A 108 11.30 -6.78 -16.54
CA ASN A 108 10.61 -6.81 -17.82
C ASN A 108 11.07 -5.66 -18.74
N ALA A 109 11.17 -4.45 -18.20
CA ALA A 109 11.66 -3.27 -18.92
C ALA A 109 13.09 -3.49 -19.41
N ILE A 110 14.02 -3.93 -18.54
CA ILE A 110 15.42 -4.18 -18.91
C ILE A 110 15.54 -5.25 -20.01
N LEU A 111 14.80 -6.35 -19.88
CA LEU A 111 14.83 -7.43 -20.88
C LEU A 111 14.21 -7.02 -22.23
N SER A 112 13.38 -5.98 -22.26
CA SER A 112 12.72 -5.48 -23.47
C SER A 112 13.55 -4.47 -24.24
N LEU A 113 14.64 -3.96 -23.66
CA LEU A 113 15.57 -3.06 -24.33
C LEU A 113 16.22 -3.72 -25.54
N SER A 114 16.34 -2.95 -26.63
CA SER A 114 17.14 -3.32 -27.81
C SER A 114 18.63 -3.44 -27.43
N PRO A 115 19.46 -4.14 -28.22
CA PRO A 115 20.90 -4.22 -27.95
C PRO A 115 21.58 -2.83 -27.81
N GLU A 116 21.18 -1.87 -28.66
CA GLU A 116 21.67 -0.49 -28.59
C GLU A 116 21.25 0.19 -27.28
N ALA A 117 19.98 0.09 -26.91
CA ALA A 117 19.47 0.67 -25.67
C ALA A 117 20.16 0.04 -24.45
N ARG A 118 20.39 -1.27 -24.44
CA ARG A 118 21.12 -1.96 -23.38
C ARG A 118 22.54 -1.43 -23.21
N SER A 119 23.27 -1.19 -24.30
CA SER A 119 24.63 -0.63 -24.23
C SER A 119 24.69 0.77 -23.64
N LYS A 120 23.62 1.57 -23.80
CA LYS A 120 23.52 2.91 -23.22
C LYS A 120 23.16 2.87 -21.72
N GLY A 121 22.65 1.75 -21.22
CA GLY A 121 22.24 1.60 -19.83
C GLY A 121 20.89 2.24 -19.52
N VAL A 122 20.50 2.14 -18.25
CA VAL A 122 19.22 2.64 -17.74
C VAL A 122 19.44 3.66 -16.64
N ILE A 123 18.50 4.60 -16.52
CA ILE A 123 18.45 5.58 -15.45
C ILE A 123 17.05 5.64 -14.85
N ALA A 124 16.94 5.83 -13.53
CA ALA A 124 15.66 6.07 -12.89
C ALA A 124 15.85 7.02 -11.70
N ALA A 125 14.83 7.83 -11.42
CA ALA A 125 14.73 8.57 -10.18
C ALA A 125 13.82 7.80 -9.21
N SER A 126 14.40 7.23 -8.16
CA SER A 126 13.67 6.49 -7.13
C SER A 126 14.53 6.30 -5.89
N ALA A 127 13.99 6.59 -4.71
CA ALA A 127 14.59 6.22 -3.42
C ALA A 127 13.92 4.99 -2.79
N GLY A 128 13.27 4.14 -3.60
CA GLY A 128 12.39 3.08 -3.10
C GLY A 128 12.51 1.76 -3.85
N ASN A 129 11.42 1.01 -3.83
CA ASN A 129 11.34 -0.35 -4.35
C ASN A 129 11.71 -0.48 -5.84
N HIS A 130 11.44 0.55 -6.65
CA HIS A 130 11.81 0.56 -8.07
C HIS A 130 13.33 0.64 -8.27
N ALA A 131 14.03 1.47 -7.48
CA ALA A 131 15.48 1.53 -7.51
C ALA A 131 16.13 0.19 -7.17
N LEU A 132 15.64 -0.48 -6.12
CA LEU A 132 16.15 -1.78 -5.69
C LEU A 132 15.96 -2.84 -6.78
N ALA A 133 14.79 -2.88 -7.42
CA ALA A 133 14.50 -3.80 -8.52
C ALA A 133 15.43 -3.60 -9.73
N LEU A 134 15.64 -2.35 -10.16
CA LEU A 134 16.56 -2.06 -11.25
C LEU A 134 18.01 -2.37 -10.87
N ALA A 135 18.45 -1.93 -9.69
CA ALA A 135 19.79 -2.15 -9.18
C ALA A 135 20.15 -3.64 -9.07
N TRP A 136 19.19 -4.47 -8.66
CA TRP A 136 19.37 -5.92 -8.57
C TRP A 136 19.44 -6.60 -9.95
N HIS A 137 18.50 -6.30 -10.85
CA HIS A 137 18.40 -7.03 -12.12
C HIS A 137 19.29 -6.52 -13.23
N GLY A 138 19.58 -5.22 -13.29
CA GLY A 138 20.36 -4.64 -14.40
C GLY A 138 21.75 -5.25 -14.53
N PRO A 139 22.57 -5.25 -13.46
CA PRO A 139 23.90 -5.85 -13.49
C PRO A 139 23.90 -7.35 -13.83
N GLN A 140 22.93 -8.11 -13.33
CA GLN A 140 22.76 -9.53 -13.68
C GLN A 140 22.47 -9.76 -15.18
N LEU A 141 21.88 -8.77 -15.83
CA LEU A 141 21.54 -8.78 -17.25
C LEU A 141 22.59 -8.04 -18.10
N GLY A 142 23.72 -7.63 -17.51
CA GLY A 142 24.78 -6.89 -18.18
C GLY A 142 24.40 -5.47 -18.60
N VAL A 143 23.38 -4.88 -17.97
CA VAL A 143 22.90 -3.52 -18.28
C VAL A 143 23.32 -2.56 -17.16
N PRO A 144 24.11 -1.51 -17.46
CA PRO A 144 24.47 -0.50 -16.46
C PRO A 144 23.23 0.20 -15.91
N VAL A 145 23.15 0.33 -14.58
CA VAL A 145 22.04 0.99 -13.89
C VAL A 145 22.52 2.24 -13.19
N THR A 146 21.86 3.36 -13.45
CA THR A 146 22.01 4.59 -12.67
C THR A 146 20.72 4.86 -11.91
N VAL A 147 20.81 5.09 -10.61
CA VAL A 147 19.67 5.52 -9.80
C VAL A 147 19.97 6.88 -9.22
N VAL A 148 19.08 7.84 -9.46
CA VAL A 148 19.14 9.18 -8.85
C VAL A 148 18.20 9.19 -7.65
N MET A 149 18.72 9.57 -6.49
CA MET A 149 17.99 9.63 -5.23
C MET A 149 18.13 11.04 -4.63
N PRO A 150 17.09 11.58 -3.97
CA PRO A 150 17.21 12.84 -3.23
C PRO A 150 18.10 12.69 -1.99
N THR A 151 18.54 13.81 -1.44
CA THR A 151 19.39 13.87 -0.23
C THR A 151 18.74 13.27 1.01
N VAL A 152 17.40 13.27 1.07
CA VAL A 152 16.61 12.69 2.18
C VAL A 152 16.37 11.18 2.04
N ALA A 153 16.94 10.52 1.03
CA ALA A 153 16.76 9.08 0.82
C ALA A 153 17.36 8.27 2.00
N PRO A 154 16.68 7.22 2.49
CA PRO A 154 17.23 6.38 3.55
C PRO A 154 18.58 5.77 3.14
N MET A 155 19.60 5.95 3.97
CA MET A 155 20.96 5.46 3.71
C MET A 155 21.00 3.95 3.45
N THR A 156 20.16 3.18 4.14
CA THR A 156 20.04 1.73 3.93
C THR A 156 19.62 1.37 2.50
N LYS A 157 18.77 2.18 1.85
CA LYS A 157 18.36 1.97 0.45
C LYS A 157 19.44 2.38 -0.53
N VAL A 158 20.17 3.47 -0.24
CA VAL A 158 21.34 3.93 -1.01
C VAL A 158 22.43 2.86 -1.02
N GLU A 159 22.79 2.35 0.17
CA GLU A 159 23.81 1.32 0.33
C GLU A 159 23.43 0.01 -0.35
N LYS A 160 22.17 -0.44 -0.23
CA LYS A 160 21.67 -1.62 -0.94
C LYS A 160 21.79 -1.48 -2.46
N CYS A 161 21.40 -0.33 -3.03
CA CYS A 161 21.53 -0.11 -4.47
C CYS A 161 23.00 -0.13 -4.93
N ARG A 162 23.91 0.48 -4.16
CA ARG A 162 25.36 0.42 -4.42
C ARG A 162 25.89 -1.01 -4.33
N ALA A 163 25.47 -1.76 -3.31
CA ALA A 163 25.87 -3.16 -3.11
C ALA A 163 25.38 -4.08 -4.23
N PHE A 164 24.23 -3.77 -4.84
CA PHE A 164 23.75 -4.48 -6.03
C PHE A 164 24.48 -4.09 -7.33
N GLY A 165 25.36 -3.09 -7.30
CA GLY A 165 26.16 -2.67 -8.45
C GLY A 165 25.55 -1.53 -9.27
N ALA A 166 24.55 -0.82 -8.75
CA ALA A 166 24.04 0.38 -9.38
C ALA A 166 24.93 1.60 -9.09
N ASN A 167 25.07 2.47 -10.08
CA ASN A 167 25.62 3.81 -9.90
C ASN A 167 24.57 4.69 -9.21
N VAL A 168 24.78 5.03 -7.93
CA VAL A 168 23.83 5.84 -7.15
C VAL A 168 24.31 7.28 -7.09
N ILE A 169 23.49 8.19 -7.63
CA ILE A 169 23.71 9.63 -7.63
C ILE A 169 22.76 10.25 -6.61
N ILE A 170 23.29 11.06 -5.68
CA ILE A 170 22.48 11.78 -4.69
C ILE A 170 22.33 13.22 -5.16
N GLN A 171 21.13 13.57 -5.60
CA GLN A 171 20.83 14.90 -6.14
C GLN A 171 19.36 15.25 -5.97
N GLY A 172 19.08 16.51 -5.60
CA GLY A 172 17.74 17.02 -5.37
C GLY A 172 17.29 16.94 -3.90
N GLU A 173 16.37 17.82 -3.50
CA GLU A 173 15.81 17.83 -2.14
C GLU A 173 14.69 16.80 -2.00
N HIS A 174 13.90 16.65 -3.07
CA HIS A 174 12.85 15.64 -3.15
C HIS A 174 12.89 14.85 -4.47
N ILE A 175 12.03 13.84 -4.59
CA ILE A 175 12.05 12.92 -5.73
C ILE A 175 11.77 13.60 -7.09
N GLY A 176 11.02 14.71 -7.10
CA GLY A 176 10.79 15.55 -8.29
C GLY A 176 12.10 16.10 -8.85
N ASP A 177 12.85 16.86 -8.03
CA ASP A 177 14.19 17.35 -8.38
C ASP A 177 15.14 16.25 -8.86
N ALA A 178 15.14 15.09 -8.20
CA ALA A 178 15.97 13.96 -8.61
C ALA A 178 15.59 13.46 -10.02
N LYS A 179 14.29 13.46 -10.36
CA LYS A 179 13.78 13.13 -11.69
C LYS A 179 14.18 14.19 -12.72
N ASP A 180 13.97 15.46 -12.40
CA ASP A 180 14.28 16.56 -13.33
C ASP A 180 15.77 16.62 -13.62
N TRP A 181 16.61 16.38 -12.61
CA TRP A 181 18.05 16.24 -12.80
C TRP A 181 18.41 15.01 -13.65
N ALA A 182 17.81 13.85 -13.37
CA ALA A 182 18.06 12.62 -14.15
C ALA A 182 17.74 12.78 -15.65
N LEU A 183 16.67 13.51 -15.96
CA LEU A 183 16.22 13.77 -17.34
C LEU A 183 16.97 14.94 -18.00
N GLY A 184 17.37 15.95 -17.23
CA GLY A 184 18.00 17.17 -17.74
C GLY A 184 19.52 17.09 -17.91
N HIS A 185 20.21 16.11 -17.32
CA HIS A 185 21.66 16.04 -17.36
C HIS A 185 22.18 15.55 -18.74
N PRO A 186 23.09 16.27 -19.42
CA PRO A 186 23.56 15.90 -20.77
C PRO A 186 24.18 14.50 -20.86
N GLU A 187 24.93 14.08 -19.82
CA GLU A 187 25.53 12.73 -19.77
C GLU A 187 24.50 11.60 -19.63
N HIS A 188 23.22 11.94 -19.41
CA HIS A 188 22.13 10.98 -19.22
C HIS A 188 21.13 10.99 -20.37
N ALA A 189 21.26 11.93 -21.31
CA ALA A 189 20.35 12.07 -22.46
C ALA A 189 20.28 10.81 -23.35
N LEU A 190 21.32 9.98 -23.33
CA LEU A 190 21.36 8.71 -24.09
C LEU A 190 20.90 7.49 -23.28
N LYS A 191 20.78 7.61 -21.95
CA LYS A 191 20.31 6.51 -21.09
C LYS A 191 18.80 6.34 -21.22
N ASN A 192 18.33 5.11 -21.07
CA ASN A 192 16.90 4.83 -21.07
C ASN A 192 16.33 5.15 -19.70
N TYR A 193 15.49 6.18 -19.61
CA TYR A 193 14.76 6.45 -18.38
C TYR A 193 13.66 5.40 -18.20
N ILE A 194 13.68 4.69 -17.07
CA ILE A 194 12.62 3.71 -16.73
C ILE A 194 11.75 4.29 -15.62
N ASN A 195 10.54 4.68 -15.97
CA ASN A 195 9.52 5.13 -15.03
C ASN A 195 9.02 3.95 -14.18
N GLY A 196 8.98 4.12 -12.86
CA GLY A 196 8.60 3.04 -11.95
C GLY A 196 7.14 2.61 -11.99
N TYR A 197 6.26 3.31 -12.70
CA TYR A 197 4.84 2.98 -12.79
C TYR A 197 4.18 3.30 -14.14
N ASP A 198 4.74 4.19 -14.95
CA ASP A 198 4.10 4.69 -16.17
C ASP A 198 4.85 4.35 -17.47
N ASP A 199 5.48 3.17 -17.53
CA ASP A 199 5.99 2.61 -18.78
C ASP A 199 5.19 1.36 -19.17
N VAL A 200 4.99 1.14 -20.47
CA VAL A 200 4.28 -0.03 -21.00
C VAL A 200 4.87 -1.34 -20.47
N GLU A 201 6.20 -1.50 -20.51
CA GLU A 201 6.85 -2.73 -20.03
C GLU A 201 6.81 -2.85 -18.50
N ILE A 202 6.69 -1.74 -17.77
CA ILE A 202 6.55 -1.78 -16.31
C ILE A 202 5.15 -2.29 -15.96
N ILE A 203 4.11 -1.71 -16.56
CA ILE A 203 2.70 -2.11 -16.36
C ILE A 203 2.47 -3.55 -16.84
N ALA A 204 3.06 -3.94 -17.99
CA ALA A 204 2.99 -5.30 -18.49
C ALA A 204 3.62 -6.31 -17.50
N GLY A 205 4.77 -5.95 -16.93
CA GLY A 205 5.45 -6.76 -15.91
C GLY A 205 4.64 -6.91 -14.63
N THR A 206 4.04 -5.83 -14.11
CA THR A 206 3.19 -5.90 -12.92
C THR A 206 1.92 -6.71 -13.18
N GLY A 207 1.35 -6.67 -14.38
CA GLY A 207 0.18 -7.46 -14.75
C GLY A 207 0.38 -8.97 -14.71
N THR A 208 1.62 -9.44 -14.71
CA THR A 208 1.93 -10.88 -14.55
C THR A 208 1.46 -11.42 -13.18
N ILE A 209 1.34 -10.55 -12.17
CA ILE A 209 0.75 -10.89 -10.87
C ILE A 209 -0.71 -11.29 -11.04
N GLY A 210 -1.45 -10.58 -11.90
CA GLY A 210 -2.85 -10.88 -12.23
C GLY A 210 -3.03 -12.30 -12.77
N ILE A 211 -2.18 -12.69 -13.73
CA ILE A 211 -2.17 -14.06 -14.26
C ILE A 211 -1.95 -15.07 -13.14
N GLU A 212 -0.93 -14.87 -12.31
CA GLU A 212 -0.60 -15.82 -11.23
C GLU A 212 -1.70 -15.93 -10.18
N MET A 213 -2.35 -14.81 -9.81
CA MET A 213 -3.46 -14.82 -8.84
C MET A 213 -4.63 -15.67 -9.33
N LEU A 214 -5.05 -15.51 -10.59
CA LEU A 214 -6.15 -16.30 -11.16
C LEU A 214 -5.76 -17.77 -11.41
N GLU A 215 -4.48 -18.07 -11.60
CA GLU A 215 -4.00 -19.45 -11.69
C GLU A 215 -3.94 -20.15 -10.32
N GLN A 216 -3.55 -19.42 -9.27
CA GLN A 216 -3.30 -19.98 -7.94
C GLN A 216 -4.56 -20.05 -7.08
N VAL A 217 -5.54 -19.17 -7.33
CA VAL A 217 -6.80 -19.13 -6.58
C VAL A 217 -7.97 -19.40 -7.54
N PRO A 218 -8.57 -20.60 -7.50
CA PRO A 218 -9.78 -20.88 -8.26
C PRO A 218 -10.94 -19.99 -7.78
N HIS A 219 -11.76 -19.49 -8.71
CA HIS A 219 -12.99 -18.73 -8.40
C HIS A 219 -12.77 -17.45 -7.58
N VAL A 220 -11.77 -16.65 -7.93
CA VAL A 220 -11.62 -15.28 -7.38
C VAL A 220 -12.88 -14.46 -7.70
N ASP A 221 -13.44 -13.82 -6.67
CA ASP A 221 -14.55 -12.87 -6.81
C ASP A 221 -14.02 -11.43 -6.88
N VAL A 222 -13.06 -11.09 -6.01
CA VAL A 222 -12.56 -9.72 -5.83
C VAL A 222 -11.04 -9.71 -5.70
N ILE A 223 -10.38 -8.74 -6.34
CA ILE A 223 -8.97 -8.43 -6.14
C ILE A 223 -8.88 -7.00 -5.60
N VAL A 224 -8.27 -6.84 -4.43
CA VAL A 224 -8.13 -5.53 -3.76
C VAL A 224 -6.68 -5.07 -3.86
N VAL A 225 -6.41 -4.02 -4.64
CA VAL A 225 -5.05 -3.65 -5.07
C VAL A 225 -4.65 -2.27 -4.54
N PRO A 226 -3.50 -2.13 -3.87
CA PRO A 226 -2.92 -0.83 -3.52
C PRO A 226 -2.69 0.06 -4.76
N VAL A 227 -3.00 1.35 -4.64
CA VAL A 227 -2.84 2.33 -5.72
C VAL A 227 -1.93 3.48 -5.28
N GLY A 228 -0.86 3.69 -6.06
CA GLY A 228 -0.01 4.88 -6.02
C GLY A 228 -0.05 5.51 -7.40
N GLY A 229 1.03 5.37 -8.19
CA GLY A 229 1.06 5.83 -9.59
C GLY A 229 0.19 5.02 -10.59
N ALA A 230 -0.78 4.25 -10.12
CA ALA A 230 -1.68 3.36 -10.87
C ALA A 230 -1.05 2.18 -11.68
N GLY A 231 0.28 2.09 -11.85
CA GLY A 231 0.88 1.03 -12.68
C GLY A 231 0.67 -0.42 -12.22
N LEU A 232 0.57 -0.66 -10.91
CA LEU A 232 0.28 -2.00 -10.37
C LEU A 232 -1.16 -2.43 -10.69
N ILE A 233 -2.12 -1.59 -10.31
CA ILE A 233 -3.54 -1.87 -10.51
C ILE A 233 -3.90 -1.91 -11.99
N ALA A 234 -3.30 -1.06 -12.84
CA ALA A 234 -3.50 -1.11 -14.29
C ALA A 234 -3.17 -2.50 -14.87
N GLY A 235 -1.97 -3.01 -14.56
CA GLY A 235 -1.53 -4.32 -15.04
C GLY A 235 -2.39 -5.46 -14.49
N ILE A 236 -2.66 -5.46 -13.18
CA ILE A 236 -3.49 -6.49 -12.55
C ILE A 236 -4.92 -6.48 -13.10
N ALA A 237 -5.54 -5.30 -13.20
CA ALA A 237 -6.91 -5.15 -13.66
C ALA A 237 -7.06 -5.63 -15.11
N LEU A 238 -6.14 -5.23 -15.99
CA LEU A 238 -6.13 -5.68 -17.38
C LEU A 238 -6.03 -7.19 -17.49
N ALA A 239 -5.11 -7.82 -16.75
CA ALA A 239 -4.98 -9.28 -16.73
C ALA A 239 -6.23 -9.98 -16.19
N ALA A 240 -6.72 -9.53 -15.03
CA ALA A 240 -7.87 -10.13 -14.35
C ALA A 240 -9.13 -10.04 -15.21
N LYS A 241 -9.46 -8.85 -15.71
CA LYS A 241 -10.66 -8.62 -16.54
C LYS A 241 -10.60 -9.33 -17.89
N THR A 242 -9.41 -9.47 -18.48
CA THR A 242 -9.27 -10.22 -19.75
C THR A 242 -9.47 -11.71 -19.55
N LEU A 243 -8.95 -12.27 -18.46
CA LEU A 243 -9.04 -13.71 -18.16
C LEU A 243 -10.40 -14.11 -17.58
N ASN A 244 -10.96 -13.27 -16.72
CA ASN A 244 -12.29 -13.44 -16.13
C ASN A 244 -12.96 -12.06 -15.90
N PRO A 245 -13.81 -11.60 -16.83
CA PRO A 245 -14.49 -10.31 -16.73
C PRO A 245 -15.37 -10.12 -15.49
N GLN A 246 -15.77 -11.21 -14.83
CA GLN A 246 -16.62 -11.18 -13.64
C GLN A 246 -15.86 -10.82 -12.36
N VAL A 247 -14.53 -10.91 -12.35
CA VAL A 247 -13.71 -10.53 -11.19
C VAL A 247 -13.85 -9.02 -10.98
N ARG A 248 -14.20 -8.62 -9.76
CA ARG A 248 -14.17 -7.21 -9.33
C ARG A 248 -12.75 -6.81 -8.96
N VAL A 249 -12.29 -5.66 -9.42
CA VAL A 249 -10.98 -5.10 -9.08
C VAL A 249 -11.20 -3.78 -8.36
N ILE A 250 -10.79 -3.73 -7.10
CA ILE A 250 -10.99 -2.57 -6.22
C ILE A 250 -9.62 -1.97 -5.91
N GLY A 251 -9.45 -0.68 -6.19
CA GLY A 251 -8.27 0.09 -5.80
C GLY A 251 -8.34 0.59 -4.37
N VAL A 252 -7.20 0.66 -3.69
CA VAL A 252 -7.09 1.25 -2.35
C VAL A 252 -6.01 2.32 -2.33
N GLU A 253 -6.39 3.53 -1.95
CA GLU A 253 -5.48 4.67 -1.76
C GLU A 253 -5.41 5.09 -0.29
N PRO A 254 -4.27 5.59 0.20
CA PRO A 254 -4.26 6.28 1.48
C PRO A 254 -5.05 7.59 1.36
N ASN A 255 -5.87 7.91 2.37
CA ASN A 255 -6.61 9.17 2.41
C ASN A 255 -5.70 10.42 2.37
N ARG A 256 -4.41 10.23 2.66
CA ARG A 256 -3.37 11.27 2.60
C ARG A 256 -2.76 11.48 1.20
N CYS A 257 -3.05 10.60 0.24
CA CYS A 257 -2.62 10.71 -1.15
C CYS A 257 -3.56 9.88 -2.05
N ALA A 258 -4.64 10.49 -2.53
CA ALA A 258 -5.66 9.84 -3.36
C ALA A 258 -5.59 10.32 -4.82
N SER A 259 -4.44 10.07 -5.47
CA SER A 259 -4.15 10.64 -6.80
C SER A 259 -4.94 10.00 -7.93
N PHE A 260 -5.29 8.73 -7.81
CA PHE A 260 -6.13 8.03 -8.78
C PHE A 260 -7.58 8.46 -8.68
N ILE A 261 -8.14 8.60 -7.48
CA ILE A 261 -9.48 9.19 -7.28
C ILE A 261 -9.54 10.60 -7.91
N SER A 262 -8.57 11.47 -7.61
CA SER A 262 -8.52 12.81 -8.22
C SER A 262 -8.45 12.75 -9.76
N ALA A 263 -7.71 11.80 -10.33
CA ALA A 263 -7.63 11.61 -11.77
C ALA A 263 -8.94 11.07 -12.38
N LEU A 264 -9.65 10.18 -11.69
CA LEU A 264 -10.96 9.68 -12.11
C LEU A 264 -12.00 10.79 -12.13
N GLU A 265 -12.04 11.63 -11.08
CA GLU A 265 -12.94 12.79 -10.99
C GLU A 265 -12.67 13.82 -12.08
N ALA A 266 -11.40 14.08 -12.40
CA ALA A 266 -10.99 15.00 -13.47
C ALA A 266 -11.09 14.40 -14.89
N GLY A 267 -11.18 13.07 -15.02
CA GLY A 267 -11.16 12.36 -16.30
C GLY A 267 -9.77 12.28 -16.96
N HIS A 268 -8.72 12.79 -16.32
CA HIS A 268 -7.33 12.73 -16.77
C HIS A 268 -6.37 12.84 -15.56
N PRO A 269 -5.09 12.46 -15.69
CA PRO A 269 -4.12 12.63 -14.60
C PRO A 269 -4.01 14.09 -14.14
N VAL A 270 -4.12 14.30 -12.83
CA VAL A 270 -3.97 15.61 -12.17
C VAL A 270 -3.08 15.47 -10.93
N MET A 271 -2.52 16.58 -10.47
CA MET A 271 -1.77 16.63 -9.22
C MET A 271 -2.73 16.62 -8.03
N ALA A 272 -2.62 15.61 -7.19
CA ALA A 272 -3.33 15.50 -5.93
C ALA A 272 -2.51 16.09 -4.77
N ASN A 273 -3.21 16.46 -3.70
CA ASN A 273 -2.59 16.86 -2.46
C ASN A 273 -1.94 15.65 -1.78
N VAL A 274 -0.69 15.80 -1.33
CA VAL A 274 0.08 14.72 -0.69
C VAL A 274 0.45 15.13 0.71
N ARG A 275 0.15 14.27 1.68
CA ARG A 275 0.59 14.39 3.07
C ARG A 275 1.41 13.16 3.46
N PRO A 276 2.33 13.25 4.44
CA PRO A 276 3.11 12.10 4.90
C PRO A 276 2.19 10.94 5.33
N THR A 277 2.49 9.72 4.88
CA THR A 277 1.68 8.52 5.14
C THR A 277 2.56 7.32 5.47
N LEU A 278 2.03 6.39 6.27
CA LEU A 278 2.61 5.05 6.49
C LEU A 278 2.73 4.25 5.19
N ALA A 279 1.89 4.55 4.19
CA ALA A 279 1.95 3.98 2.86
C ALA A 279 2.85 4.82 1.93
N ASP A 280 4.13 4.99 2.29
CA ASP A 280 5.10 5.84 1.59
C ASP A 280 5.24 5.48 0.09
N GLY A 281 5.22 4.19 -0.26
CA GLY A 281 5.26 3.72 -1.63
C GLY A 281 4.04 4.10 -2.49
N LEU A 282 2.95 4.56 -1.85
CA LEU A 282 1.73 5.03 -2.51
C LEU A 282 1.60 6.56 -2.53
N ALA A 283 2.52 7.30 -1.89
CA ALA A 283 2.55 8.76 -1.88
C ALA A 283 3.00 9.36 -3.22
N VAL A 284 2.28 9.04 -4.30
CA VAL A 284 2.54 9.50 -5.66
C VAL A 284 1.52 10.59 -6.02
N PRO A 285 1.94 11.86 -6.20
CA PRO A 285 1.02 12.99 -6.36
C PRO A 285 0.21 12.94 -7.64
N GLN A 286 0.67 12.24 -8.68
CA GLN A 286 -0.02 12.15 -9.96
C GLN A 286 0.14 10.75 -10.53
N VAL A 287 -0.97 10.14 -10.93
CA VAL A 287 -0.96 8.84 -11.62
C VAL A 287 -0.31 8.95 -13.00
N GLY A 288 0.25 7.84 -13.46
CA GLY A 288 0.82 7.76 -14.79
C GLY A 288 -0.25 7.88 -15.89
N PRO A 289 -0.05 8.70 -16.94
CA PRO A 289 -0.90 8.72 -18.13
C PRO A 289 -1.25 7.36 -18.74
N HIS A 290 -0.26 6.51 -18.98
CA HIS A 290 -0.46 5.18 -19.56
C HIS A 290 -1.20 4.27 -18.59
N ALA A 291 -0.79 4.31 -17.32
CA ALA A 291 -1.45 3.54 -16.26
C ALA A 291 -2.92 3.97 -16.08
N PHE A 292 -3.22 5.26 -16.15
CA PHE A 292 -4.57 5.80 -16.00
C PHE A 292 -5.50 5.33 -17.10
N VAL A 293 -5.07 5.41 -18.38
CA VAL A 293 -5.89 4.96 -19.52
C VAL A 293 -6.32 3.50 -19.35
N VAL A 294 -5.40 2.64 -18.94
CA VAL A 294 -5.69 1.22 -18.71
C VAL A 294 -6.57 1.03 -17.46
N ALA A 295 -6.21 1.64 -16.33
CA ALA A 295 -6.90 1.42 -15.06
C ALA A 295 -8.34 1.95 -15.08
N ARG A 296 -8.58 3.12 -15.70
CA ARG A 296 -9.91 3.74 -15.85
C ARG A 296 -10.96 2.78 -16.40
N GLU A 297 -10.58 1.91 -17.34
CA GLU A 297 -11.50 1.00 -18.03
C GLU A 297 -11.73 -0.33 -17.30
N HIS A 298 -10.79 -0.74 -16.44
CA HIS A 298 -10.76 -2.09 -15.88
C HIS A 298 -10.94 -2.14 -14.36
N VAL A 299 -10.82 -1.01 -13.66
CA VAL A 299 -11.04 -0.91 -12.21
C VAL A 299 -12.51 -0.59 -11.92
N ASP A 300 -13.14 -1.37 -11.06
CA ASP A 300 -14.58 -1.25 -10.78
C ASP A 300 -14.88 -0.21 -9.68
N GLU A 301 -13.98 -0.06 -8.71
CA GLU A 301 -14.19 0.75 -7.53
C GLU A 301 -12.85 1.20 -6.94
N VAL A 302 -12.79 2.36 -6.29
CA VAL A 302 -11.61 2.82 -5.55
C VAL A 302 -12.05 3.34 -4.18
N VAL A 303 -11.40 2.87 -3.12
CA VAL A 303 -11.67 3.28 -1.73
C VAL A 303 -10.44 3.91 -1.09
N ARG A 304 -10.68 4.63 0.02
CA ARG A 304 -9.63 5.28 0.81
C ARG A 304 -9.51 4.64 2.17
N VAL A 305 -8.29 4.52 2.67
CA VAL A 305 -7.98 4.05 4.04
C VAL A 305 -7.26 5.12 4.83
N ASP A 306 -7.53 5.17 6.14
CA ASP A 306 -6.83 6.05 7.05
C ASP A 306 -5.57 5.38 7.61
N GLU A 307 -4.68 6.18 8.17
CA GLU A 307 -3.39 5.69 8.70
C GLU A 307 -3.54 4.64 9.79
N LYS A 308 -4.61 4.74 10.59
CA LYS A 308 -4.91 3.77 11.65
C LYS A 308 -5.20 2.39 11.07
N ASP A 309 -5.91 2.32 9.95
CA ASP A 309 -6.29 1.06 9.31
C ASP A 309 -5.05 0.40 8.70
N VAL A 310 -4.17 1.21 8.10
CA VAL A 310 -2.88 0.75 7.59
C VAL A 310 -2.00 0.20 8.72
N ALA A 311 -1.92 0.90 9.85
CA ALA A 311 -1.15 0.44 11.00
C ALA A 311 -1.71 -0.88 11.58
N LEU A 312 -3.03 -0.98 11.70
CA LEU A 312 -3.71 -2.19 12.14
C LEU A 312 -3.47 -3.36 11.18
N ALA A 313 -3.51 -3.13 9.86
CA ALA A 313 -3.21 -4.16 8.87
C ALA A 313 -1.78 -4.70 8.96
N VAL A 314 -0.79 -3.81 9.12
CA VAL A 314 0.60 -4.24 9.34
C VAL A 314 0.71 -5.06 10.62
N LEU A 315 0.07 -4.62 11.71
CA LEU A 315 0.06 -5.35 12.97
C LEU A 315 -0.55 -6.75 12.82
N ARG A 316 -1.71 -6.87 12.17
CA ARG A 316 -2.37 -8.16 11.90
C ARG A 316 -1.52 -9.10 11.06
N LEU A 317 -0.80 -8.58 10.06
CA LEU A 317 0.11 -9.39 9.23
C LEU A 317 1.28 -9.95 10.05
N VAL A 318 1.85 -9.13 10.95
CA VAL A 318 2.91 -9.58 11.87
C VAL A 318 2.37 -10.63 12.86
N GLU A 319 1.21 -10.38 13.46
CA GLU A 319 0.65 -11.24 14.50
C GLU A 319 0.12 -12.57 13.96
N THR A 320 -0.63 -12.55 12.86
CA THR A 320 -1.36 -13.72 12.37
C THR A 320 -0.64 -14.46 11.26
N GLN A 321 0.07 -13.74 10.38
CA GLN A 321 0.77 -14.32 9.22
C GLN A 321 2.27 -14.45 9.42
N LYS A 322 2.83 -13.82 10.45
CA LYS A 322 4.28 -13.73 10.69
C LYS A 322 5.03 -13.10 9.51
N MET A 323 4.38 -12.15 8.85
CA MET A 323 4.91 -11.45 7.68
C MET A 323 5.20 -9.99 8.01
N VAL A 324 6.37 -9.50 7.58
CA VAL A 324 6.71 -8.08 7.60
C VAL A 324 6.32 -7.47 6.26
N VAL A 325 5.38 -6.53 6.29
CA VAL A 325 4.84 -5.86 5.10
C VAL A 325 4.89 -4.35 5.34
N GLU A 326 5.29 -3.60 4.32
CA GLU A 326 5.30 -2.13 4.40
C GLU A 326 3.88 -1.56 4.32
N GLY A 327 3.67 -0.32 4.76
CA GLY A 327 2.31 0.25 4.81
C GLY A 327 1.60 0.24 3.45
N GLY A 328 2.33 0.51 2.36
CA GLY A 328 1.79 0.44 0.99
C GLY A 328 1.25 -0.96 0.63
N GLY A 329 2.00 -2.01 0.99
CA GLY A 329 1.60 -3.40 0.78
C GLY A 329 0.47 -3.87 1.67
N ALA A 330 0.24 -3.21 2.81
CA ALA A 330 -0.82 -3.56 3.75
C ALA A 330 -2.16 -2.85 3.46
N THR A 331 -2.17 -1.78 2.65
CA THR A 331 -3.39 -0.99 2.38
C THR A 331 -4.57 -1.80 1.84
N GLY A 332 -4.32 -2.79 0.97
CA GLY A 332 -5.37 -3.66 0.46
C GLY A 332 -6.05 -4.47 1.56
N LEU A 333 -5.29 -4.93 2.57
CA LEU A 333 -5.85 -5.60 3.74
C LEU A 333 -6.53 -4.60 4.68
N ALA A 334 -5.95 -3.41 4.88
CA ALA A 334 -6.52 -2.35 5.71
C ALA A 334 -7.95 -2.00 5.31
N ALA A 335 -8.23 -2.01 4.01
CA ALA A 335 -9.58 -1.75 3.50
C ALA A 335 -10.62 -2.80 3.95
N LEU A 336 -10.20 -4.05 4.18
CA LEU A 336 -11.06 -5.21 4.46
C LEU A 336 -11.23 -5.49 5.95
N LEU A 337 -10.36 -4.96 6.81
CA LEU A 337 -10.44 -5.18 8.25
C LEU A 337 -11.71 -4.55 8.85
N PRO A 338 -12.18 -5.03 10.02
CA PRO A 338 -13.36 -4.49 10.68
C PRO A 338 -13.32 -2.96 10.81
N GLY A 339 -14.39 -2.29 10.39
CA GLY A 339 -14.48 -0.82 10.36
C GLY A 339 -13.77 -0.14 9.18
N GLY A 340 -13.08 -0.90 8.33
CA GLY A 340 -12.52 -0.43 7.07
C GLY A 340 -13.60 -0.20 5.99
N PRO A 341 -13.27 0.52 4.90
CA PRO A 341 -14.23 0.87 3.83
C PRO A 341 -14.85 -0.31 3.08
N LEU A 342 -14.23 -1.49 3.12
CA LEU A 342 -14.74 -2.72 2.49
C LEU A 342 -15.29 -3.73 3.52
N ASP A 343 -15.42 -3.35 4.80
CA ASP A 343 -16.17 -4.13 5.78
C ASP A 343 -17.68 -3.94 5.57
N ARG A 344 -18.19 -4.57 4.51
CA ARG A 344 -19.57 -4.45 4.04
C ARG A 344 -20.17 -5.80 3.66
N GLU A 345 -21.49 -5.90 3.69
CA GLU A 345 -22.20 -7.17 3.56
C GLU A 345 -21.99 -7.86 2.18
N ASP A 346 -21.89 -7.10 1.08
CA ASP A 346 -21.66 -7.67 -0.26
C ASP A 346 -20.26 -8.27 -0.46
N MET A 347 -19.34 -8.04 0.48
CA MET A 347 -18.01 -8.64 0.49
C MET A 347 -17.97 -9.97 1.27
N LYS A 348 -18.90 -10.19 2.20
CA LYS A 348 -18.88 -11.39 3.06
C LYS A 348 -19.05 -12.67 2.23
N GLY A 349 -18.27 -13.69 2.58
CA GLY A 349 -18.22 -14.98 1.87
C GLY A 349 -17.54 -14.95 0.50
N LYS A 350 -17.07 -13.79 0.01
CA LYS A 350 -16.34 -13.68 -1.27
C LYS A 350 -14.91 -14.19 -1.17
N ASN A 351 -14.41 -14.76 -2.26
CA ASN A 351 -12.99 -15.08 -2.43
C ASN A 351 -12.24 -13.81 -2.83
N VAL A 352 -11.50 -13.23 -1.87
CA VAL A 352 -10.82 -11.96 -2.02
C VAL A 352 -9.32 -12.17 -2.04
N VAL A 353 -8.66 -11.74 -3.12
CA VAL A 353 -7.20 -11.78 -3.25
C VAL A 353 -6.61 -10.40 -2.97
N VAL A 354 -5.59 -10.35 -2.11
CA VAL A 354 -4.88 -9.13 -1.73
C VAL A 354 -3.39 -9.29 -2.06
N PRO A 355 -2.81 -8.49 -2.97
CA PRO A 355 -1.37 -8.46 -3.18
C PRO A 355 -0.67 -7.66 -2.08
N LEU A 356 0.14 -8.36 -1.29
CA LEU A 356 1.06 -7.77 -0.32
C LEU A 356 2.28 -7.25 -1.09
N CYS A 357 2.16 -6.03 -1.63
CA CYS A 357 3.03 -5.60 -2.72
C CYS A 357 4.49 -5.35 -2.32
N GLY A 358 4.81 -5.13 -1.04
CA GLY A 358 6.19 -4.95 -0.60
C GLY A 358 6.39 -5.05 0.91
N GLY A 359 7.64 -5.29 1.32
CA GLY A 359 8.06 -5.49 2.71
C GLY A 359 9.24 -4.63 3.14
N ASN A 360 9.60 -3.60 2.36
CA ASN A 360 10.78 -2.77 2.61
C ASN A 360 10.51 -1.64 3.61
N ILE A 361 10.07 -2.01 4.80
CA ILE A 361 9.86 -1.11 5.93
C ILE A 361 11.14 -1.01 6.78
N ASP A 362 11.51 0.21 7.16
CA ASP A 362 12.60 0.43 8.11
C ASP A 362 12.19 -0.10 9.51
N ILE A 363 13.13 -0.71 10.23
CA ILE A 363 12.83 -1.36 11.52
C ILE A 363 12.30 -0.38 12.57
N THR A 364 12.78 0.87 12.55
CA THR A 364 12.29 1.93 13.47
C THR A 364 10.90 2.42 13.08
N VAL A 365 10.61 2.43 11.77
CA VAL A 365 9.26 2.72 11.27
C VAL A 365 8.31 1.58 11.65
N LEU A 366 8.71 0.32 11.49
CA LEU A 366 7.92 -0.85 11.88
C LEU A 366 7.56 -0.80 13.38
N GLY A 367 8.52 -0.48 14.25
CA GLY A 367 8.24 -0.32 15.69
C GLY A 367 7.14 0.71 15.97
N ARG A 368 7.24 1.91 15.37
CA ARG A 368 6.21 2.96 15.49
C ARG A 368 4.86 2.55 14.89
N VAL A 369 4.87 1.77 13.80
CA VAL A 369 3.65 1.25 13.18
C VAL A 369 2.96 0.23 14.09
N ILE A 370 3.72 -0.65 14.73
CA ILE A 370 3.20 -1.61 15.72
C ILE A 370 2.55 -0.86 16.89
N GLU A 371 3.21 0.16 17.44
CA GLU A 371 2.63 0.98 18.51
C GLU A 371 1.31 1.65 18.10
N ARG A 372 1.27 2.25 16.90
CA ARG A 372 0.03 2.83 16.36
C ARG A 372 -1.05 1.79 16.12
N GLY A 373 -0.68 0.59 15.67
CA GLY A 373 -1.60 -0.53 15.50
C GLY A 373 -2.17 -0.98 16.85
N LEU A 374 -1.35 -1.08 17.89
CA LEU A 374 -1.80 -1.45 19.24
C LEU A 374 -2.76 -0.42 19.82
N ALA A 375 -2.51 0.88 19.59
CA ALA A 375 -3.44 1.94 19.95
C ALA A 375 -4.77 1.82 19.17
N ALA A 376 -4.70 1.67 17.84
CA ALA A 376 -5.89 1.49 16.99
C ALA A 376 -6.71 0.23 17.37
N ASP A 377 -6.06 -0.78 17.92
CA ASP A 377 -6.66 -2.02 18.40
C ASP A 377 -7.12 -1.96 19.86
N SER A 378 -7.12 -0.77 20.47
CA SER A 378 -7.49 -0.53 21.87
C SER A 378 -6.66 -1.35 22.89
N ARG A 379 -5.42 -1.73 22.53
CA ARG A 379 -4.45 -2.41 23.40
C ARG A 379 -3.43 -1.47 24.04
N LEU A 380 -3.49 -0.19 23.69
CA LEU A 380 -2.85 0.88 24.42
C LEU A 380 -3.93 1.86 24.89
N LEU A 381 -3.92 2.20 26.17
CA LEU A 381 -4.82 3.17 26.77
C LEU A 381 -4.01 4.35 27.29
N SER A 382 -4.27 5.56 26.78
CA SER A 382 -3.71 6.79 27.33
C SER A 382 -4.76 7.54 28.13
N LEU A 383 -4.46 7.79 29.41
CA LEU A 383 -5.35 8.52 30.31
C LEU A 383 -4.59 9.60 31.07
N THR A 384 -5.34 10.62 31.45
CA THR A 384 -4.91 11.71 32.32
C THR A 384 -5.80 11.68 33.56
N ILE A 385 -5.18 11.60 34.73
CA ILE A 385 -5.88 11.51 36.02
C ILE A 385 -5.18 12.42 37.05
N PRO A 386 -5.91 13.31 37.74
CA PRO A 386 -5.39 14.01 38.90
C PRO A 386 -5.30 13.06 40.09
N VAL A 387 -4.15 13.02 40.75
CA VAL A 387 -3.93 12.25 41.98
C VAL A 387 -3.36 13.16 43.07
N SER A 388 -3.42 12.71 44.32
CA SER A 388 -2.81 13.41 45.46
C SER A 388 -1.29 13.59 45.28
N ASP A 389 -0.77 14.81 45.50
CA ASP A 389 0.67 15.09 45.47
C ASP A 389 1.38 14.78 46.82
N ARG A 390 0.68 14.11 47.75
CA ARG A 390 1.27 13.62 49.00
C ARG A 390 2.11 12.36 48.75
N PRO A 391 3.13 12.08 49.60
CA PRO A 391 3.86 10.81 49.53
C PRO A 391 2.91 9.62 49.48
N GLY A 392 3.02 8.81 48.43
CA GLY A 392 2.18 7.63 48.20
C GLY A 392 1.08 7.78 47.14
N GLY A 393 0.71 8.99 46.69
CA GLY A 393 -0.40 9.16 45.73
C GLY A 393 -0.19 8.44 44.39
N ILE A 394 1.02 8.50 43.83
CA ILE A 394 1.37 7.73 42.62
C ILE A 394 1.41 6.22 42.92
N ALA A 395 1.84 5.82 44.12
CA ALA A 395 1.89 4.40 44.50
C ALA A 395 0.49 3.79 44.65
N GLU A 396 -0.48 4.57 45.12
CA GLU A 396 -1.89 4.19 45.15
C GLU A 396 -2.44 4.00 43.74
N LEU A 397 -2.19 4.95 42.83
CA LEU A 397 -2.59 4.83 41.42
C LEU A 397 -2.00 3.58 40.78
N THR A 398 -0.70 3.35 40.90
CA THR A 398 -0.06 2.17 40.29
C THR A 398 -0.54 0.86 40.93
N THR A 399 -0.95 0.89 42.20
CA THR A 399 -1.60 -0.26 42.85
C THR A 399 -2.95 -0.56 42.22
N HIS A 400 -3.79 0.45 41.99
CA HIS A 400 -5.07 0.26 41.30
C HIS A 400 -4.90 -0.25 39.87
N LEU A 401 -3.96 0.31 39.11
CA LEU A 401 -3.65 -0.13 37.76
C LEU A 401 -3.16 -1.59 37.72
N SER A 402 -2.30 -1.97 38.66
CA SER A 402 -1.81 -3.34 38.81
C SER A 402 -2.93 -4.32 39.18
N GLN A 403 -3.83 -3.93 40.09
CA GLN A 403 -5.00 -4.72 40.47
C GLN A 403 -5.98 -4.92 39.30
N ALA A 404 -6.10 -3.92 38.44
CA ALA A 404 -6.89 -4.02 37.22
C ALA A 404 -6.24 -4.94 36.16
N GLY A 405 -4.95 -5.28 36.31
CA GLY A 405 -4.21 -6.10 35.35
C GLY A 405 -3.56 -5.31 34.22
N ALA A 406 -3.49 -3.98 34.33
CA ALA A 406 -2.84 -3.11 33.35
C ALA A 406 -1.32 -3.03 33.59
N SER A 407 -0.54 -3.06 32.51
CA SER A 407 0.91 -2.80 32.57
C SER A 407 1.19 -1.33 32.24
N VAL A 408 1.99 -0.65 33.07
CA VAL A 408 2.34 0.76 32.83
C VAL A 408 3.50 0.81 31.85
N LYS A 409 3.25 1.37 30.66
CA LYS A 409 4.28 1.61 29.64
C LYS A 409 5.03 2.90 29.91
N ASP A 410 4.30 4.00 30.12
CA ASP A 410 4.85 5.31 30.43
C ASP A 410 4.00 6.03 31.48
N ILE A 411 4.65 6.83 32.32
CA ILE A 411 3.98 7.69 33.30
C ILE A 411 4.69 9.04 33.35
N PHE A 412 3.91 10.11 33.18
CA PHE A 412 4.38 11.50 33.25
C PHE A 412 3.57 12.23 34.32
N HIS A 413 4.24 13.08 35.09
CA HIS A 413 3.61 13.87 36.12
C HIS A 413 3.81 15.37 35.85
N GLU A 414 2.74 16.16 35.95
CA GLU A 414 2.78 17.59 35.74
C GLU A 414 2.31 18.35 36.98
N ARG A 415 3.16 19.27 37.46
CA ARG A 415 2.94 20.08 38.67
C ARG A 415 2.89 21.58 38.41
N ALA A 416 3.71 22.05 37.46
CA ALA A 416 4.03 23.47 37.33
C ALA A 416 2.90 24.34 36.76
N TRP A 417 1.94 23.75 36.04
CA TRP A 417 0.90 24.49 35.31
C TRP A 417 -0.52 24.22 35.83
N LEU A 418 -0.64 23.67 37.04
CA LEU A 418 -1.92 23.42 37.71
C LEU A 418 -2.53 24.73 38.23
N GLN A 419 -3.69 25.11 37.69
CA GLN A 419 -4.43 26.32 38.11
C GLN A 419 -5.44 26.07 39.24
N SER A 420 -5.76 24.80 39.54
CA SER A 420 -6.92 24.40 40.36
C SER A 420 -6.59 24.04 41.81
N SER A 421 -5.50 23.32 42.11
CA SER A 421 -5.08 23.04 43.49
C SER A 421 -3.58 22.67 43.63
N VAL A 422 -2.97 23.01 44.77
CA VAL A 422 -1.52 22.82 45.06
C VAL A 422 -1.22 21.41 45.60
N ASP A 423 -2.25 20.67 46.02
CA ASP A 423 -2.19 19.35 46.64
C ASP A 423 -2.44 18.19 45.67
N GLN A 424 -2.59 18.50 44.38
CA GLN A 424 -2.78 17.52 43.32
C GLN A 424 -1.62 17.54 42.31
N VAL A 425 -1.42 16.40 41.65
CA VAL A 425 -0.51 16.25 40.52
C VAL A 425 -1.27 15.55 39.39
N ILE A 426 -1.16 16.07 38.16
CA ILE A 426 -1.77 15.42 37.00
C ILE A 426 -0.84 14.32 36.54
N ILE A 427 -1.36 13.10 36.45
CA ILE A 427 -0.66 11.96 35.91
C ILE A 427 -1.20 11.67 34.51
N LYS A 428 -0.32 11.71 33.52
CA LYS A 428 -0.57 11.12 32.21
C LYS A 428 0.08 9.75 32.15
N ALA A 429 -0.74 8.71 32.04
CA ALA A 429 -0.29 7.32 31.94
C ALA A 429 -0.58 6.75 30.55
N VAL A 430 0.33 5.93 30.05
CA VAL A 430 0.11 5.04 28.90
C VAL A 430 0.18 3.62 29.40
N LEU A 431 -0.89 2.86 29.18
CA LEU A 431 -1.08 1.52 29.71
C LEU A 431 -1.17 0.52 28.56
N GLU A 432 -0.55 -0.63 28.73
CA GLU A 432 -0.81 -1.80 27.89
C GLU A 432 -1.98 -2.58 28.46
N THR A 433 -2.93 -2.91 27.59
CA THR A 433 -4.19 -3.54 27.96
C THR A 433 -4.53 -4.70 27.02
N LEU A 434 -5.59 -5.44 27.35
CA LEU A 434 -6.00 -6.63 26.59
C LEU A 434 -7.00 -6.31 25.47
N GLY A 435 -7.44 -5.05 25.36
CA GLY A 435 -8.45 -4.61 24.41
C GLY A 435 -9.55 -3.77 25.07
N PRO A 436 -10.65 -3.49 24.33
CA PRO A 436 -11.64 -2.50 24.72
C PRO A 436 -12.41 -2.84 26.01
N GLU A 437 -12.70 -4.11 26.27
CA GLU A 437 -13.41 -4.50 27.50
C GLU A 437 -12.53 -4.34 28.74
N HIS A 438 -11.25 -4.73 28.65
CA HIS A 438 -10.29 -4.50 29.73
C HIS A 438 -10.07 -3.00 29.97
N ASN A 439 -10.03 -2.18 28.91
CA ASN A 439 -9.98 -0.71 29.06
C ASN A 439 -11.18 -0.20 29.86
N ARG A 440 -12.38 -0.71 29.58
CA ARG A 440 -13.59 -0.33 30.30
C ARG A 440 -13.54 -0.73 31.78
N GLU A 441 -13.06 -1.94 32.08
CA GLU A 441 -12.87 -2.41 33.46
C GLU A 441 -11.89 -1.52 34.24
N ILE A 442 -10.75 -1.20 33.64
CA ILE A 442 -9.75 -0.28 34.22
C ILE A 442 -10.39 1.08 34.53
N LEU A 443 -11.11 1.66 33.57
CA LEU A 443 -11.72 2.98 33.74
C LEU A 443 -12.76 2.98 34.86
N LEU A 444 -13.64 1.97 34.92
CA LEU A 444 -14.63 1.83 35.99
C LEU A 444 -13.98 1.70 37.37
N GLN A 445 -12.87 0.96 37.47
CA GLN A 445 -12.14 0.81 38.73
C GLN A 445 -11.47 2.12 39.15
N LEU A 446 -10.90 2.87 38.21
CA LEU A 446 -10.31 4.18 38.48
C LEU A 446 -11.37 5.23 38.83
N GLU A 447 -12.50 5.27 38.14
CA GLU A 447 -13.62 6.17 38.47
C GLU A 447 -14.17 5.90 39.88
N ALA A 448 -14.21 4.63 40.31
CA ALA A 448 -14.61 4.26 41.66
C ALA A 448 -13.56 4.65 42.72
N ALA A 449 -12.26 4.55 42.39
CA ALA A 449 -11.17 4.93 43.28
C ALA A 449 -10.97 6.44 43.41
N TYR A 450 -11.28 7.19 42.34
CA TYR A 450 -11.10 8.63 42.25
C TYR A 450 -12.41 9.34 41.84
N PRO A 451 -13.45 9.33 42.69
CA PRO A 451 -14.80 9.82 42.33
C PRO A 451 -14.86 11.34 42.09
N GLU A 452 -13.90 12.10 42.62
CA GLU A 452 -13.79 13.56 42.41
C GLU A 452 -12.82 13.93 41.27
N ALA A 453 -12.15 12.94 40.66
CA ALA A 453 -11.21 13.16 39.58
C ALA A 453 -11.90 13.11 38.23
N GLU A 454 -11.65 14.12 37.40
CA GLU A 454 -12.02 14.06 35.99
C GLU A 454 -10.96 13.23 35.24
N ILE A 455 -11.26 11.94 35.01
CA ILE A 455 -10.40 11.06 34.23
C ILE A 455 -10.63 11.34 32.75
N GLN A 456 -9.60 11.86 32.09
CA GLN A 456 -9.63 12.11 30.66
C GLN A 456 -8.88 11.01 29.95
N VAL A 457 -9.62 10.12 29.27
CA VAL A 457 -9.01 9.26 28.26
C VAL A 457 -8.63 10.18 27.11
N GLN A 458 -7.35 10.25 26.76
CA GLN A 458 -7.02 10.88 25.49
C GLN A 458 -7.74 10.06 24.44
N PRO A 459 -8.72 10.64 23.71
CA PRO A 459 -9.20 9.94 22.53
C PRO A 459 -7.93 9.75 21.72
N ASP A 460 -7.60 8.50 21.39
CA ASP A 460 -6.76 8.33 20.22
C ASP A 460 -7.41 9.25 19.19
N HIS A 461 -6.67 10.08 18.48
CA HIS A 461 -7.22 10.83 17.35
C HIS A 461 -7.84 9.89 16.25
N TRP A 462 -8.03 8.60 16.57
CA TRP A 462 -8.28 7.41 15.77
C TRP A 462 -9.34 6.47 16.39
N CYS A 463 -9.56 6.44 17.71
CA CYS A 463 -10.53 5.58 18.40
C CYS A 463 -11.75 6.40 18.82
N ARG A 464 -12.82 6.32 18.03
CA ARG A 464 -14.16 6.69 18.49
C ARG A 464 -14.79 5.44 19.12
N ILE A 465 -15.24 5.56 20.36
CA ILE A 465 -16.14 4.58 20.96
C ILE A 465 -17.51 4.74 20.27
N PRO A 466 -18.13 3.69 19.72
CA PRO A 466 -19.46 3.80 19.12
C PRO A 466 -20.49 4.21 20.19
N GLY A 467 -21.08 5.40 20.05
CA GLY A 467 -22.23 5.85 20.87
C GLY A 467 -22.04 7.10 21.74
N GLN A 468 -20.89 7.77 21.74
CA GLN A 468 -20.76 9.09 22.38
C GLN A 468 -21.21 10.22 21.44
N ILE A 469 -22.21 10.98 21.88
CA ILE A 469 -22.69 12.21 21.24
C ILE A 469 -21.74 13.35 21.62
N ASP A 470 -21.27 14.10 20.62
CA ASP A 470 -20.35 15.23 20.77
C ASP A 470 -20.90 16.31 21.74
N GLY A 471 -20.16 16.58 22.82
CA GLY A 471 -20.17 17.86 23.50
C GLY A 471 -19.03 18.73 22.94
N PRO A 472 -19.19 20.07 22.82
CA PRO A 472 -18.22 20.91 22.14
C PRO A 472 -16.88 20.91 22.87
N SER A 473 -15.85 20.41 22.19
CA SER A 473 -14.45 20.55 22.58
C SER A 473 -14.07 22.03 22.58
N LYS A 474 -13.95 22.61 23.78
CA LYS A 474 -13.34 23.93 23.93
C LYS A 474 -11.86 23.81 23.58
N HIS A 475 -11.49 24.38 22.44
CA HIS A 475 -10.11 24.67 22.08
C HIS A 475 -9.44 25.45 23.22
N PHE A 476 -8.43 24.87 23.84
CA PHE A 476 -7.36 25.63 24.47
C PHE A 476 -6.20 25.69 23.50
N HIS A 477 -6.05 26.85 22.86
CA HIS A 477 -4.81 27.27 22.24
C HIS A 477 -3.80 27.57 23.34
N LEU A 478 -2.62 26.94 23.25
CA LEU A 478 -1.35 27.49 23.73
C LEU A 478 -0.32 27.34 22.61
#